data_AF-A0A254QCF3-F1
#
_entry.id   AF-A0A254QCF3-F1
#
_cell.length_a   1.000
_cell.length_b   1.000
_cell.length_c   1.000
_cell.angle_alpha   90.00
_cell.angle_beta   90.00
_cell.angle_gamma   90.00
#
_symmetry.space_group_name_H-M   'P 1'
#
loop_
_entity.id
_entity.type
_entity.pdbx_description
1 polymer ?
#
loop_
_entity_poly.entity_id
_entity_poly.type
_entity_poly.pdbx_seq_one_letter_code
_entity_poly.pdbx_strand_id
1 'polypeptide(L)'
;MKYAALILMCSFSCSAFAKGDYKSHCFTQPCFIEGDFDGDGMKDRAELVEADHKKGIEFTLHSGKTVVVGAGNKIGKGREDFLWMDKWELHKKETKIEKPNKKAAKPPTPKGDSLLVAQEWKSSAIIYWNGKKFDWYQLEN
;
A
#
# COMPACT_ATOMS: atom_id res chain seq x y z
N MET A 1 16.54 29.47 46.58
CA MET A 1 16.93 28.07 46.28
C MET A 1 15.70 27.37 45.70
N LYS A 2 15.62 27.30 44.37
CA LYS A 2 15.75 26.10 43.51
C LYS A 2 14.39 25.46 43.13
N TYR A 3 13.96 25.84 41.92
CA TYR A 3 13.14 25.21 40.89
C TYR A 3 12.50 23.84 41.10
N ALA A 4 11.27 23.69 40.61
CA ALA A 4 10.93 22.67 39.61
C ALA A 4 9.61 23.02 38.88
N ALA A 5 9.71 23.57 37.67
CA ALA A 5 8.61 23.63 36.71
C ALA A 5 8.69 22.37 35.85
N LEU A 6 7.69 21.49 35.94
CA LEU A 6 7.61 20.27 35.16
C LEU A 6 6.86 20.57 33.85
N ILE A 7 7.62 20.92 32.80
CA ILE A 7 7.09 21.02 31.44
C ILE A 7 6.99 19.61 30.88
N LEU A 8 5.77 19.07 30.82
CA LEU A 8 5.49 17.83 30.11
C LEU A 8 5.41 18.14 28.61
N MET A 9 6.54 18.12 27.90
CA MET A 9 6.54 18.08 26.44
C MET A 9 6.11 16.68 26.00
N CYS A 10 4.84 16.55 25.61
CA CYS A 10 4.37 15.40 24.85
C CYS A 10 4.92 15.54 23.43
N SER A 11 6.03 14.86 23.14
CA SER A 11 6.64 14.79 21.82
C SER A 11 5.71 14.04 20.88
N PHE A 12 4.96 14.78 20.06
CA PHE A 12 4.45 14.25 18.80
C PHE A 12 5.66 13.93 17.91
N SER A 13 6.13 12.69 17.96
CA SER A 13 6.93 12.16 16.86
C SER A 13 5.97 11.92 15.69
N CYS A 14 5.60 13.01 15.01
CA CYS A 14 5.10 12.92 13.65
C CYS A 14 6.29 12.45 12.84
N SER A 15 6.38 11.14 12.61
CA SER A 15 7.27 10.59 11.59
C SER A 15 6.75 11.08 10.24
N ALA A 16 7.07 12.32 9.90
CA ALA A 16 7.07 12.79 8.54
C ALA A 16 8.14 11.95 7.84
N PHE A 17 7.71 10.85 7.22
CA PHE A 17 8.52 10.19 6.22
C PHE A 17 8.88 11.28 5.23
N ALA A 18 10.17 11.63 5.17
CA ALA A 18 10.68 12.50 4.13
C ALA A 18 10.16 11.94 2.81
N LYS A 19 9.58 12.80 1.99
CA LYS A 19 9.15 12.44 0.64
C LYS A 19 10.41 11.99 -0.08
N GLY A 20 10.64 10.67 -0.14
CA GLY A 20 11.74 10.11 -0.90
C GLY A 20 11.62 10.57 -2.34
N ASP A 21 12.74 10.67 -3.05
CA ASP A 21 12.75 10.93 -4.49
C ASP A 21 12.24 9.68 -5.23
N TYR A 22 10.92 9.44 -5.16
CA TYR A 22 10.25 8.38 -5.88
C TYR A 22 10.25 8.71 -7.36
N LYS A 23 10.72 7.77 -8.19
CA LYS A 23 10.74 7.89 -9.64
C LYS A 23 9.82 6.85 -10.24
N SER A 24 9.01 7.25 -11.23
CA SER A 24 8.24 6.29 -12.02
C SER A 24 9.19 5.27 -12.65
N HIS A 25 8.94 3.98 -12.41
CA HIS A 25 9.73 2.89 -12.94
C HIS A 25 8.80 1.72 -13.28
N CYS A 26 8.59 1.49 -14.57
CA CYS A 26 7.79 0.38 -15.06
C CYS A 26 8.59 -0.92 -15.10
N PHE A 27 8.56 -1.69 -14.00
CA PHE A 27 9.27 -2.99 -13.88
C PHE A 27 8.37 -4.21 -14.16
N THR A 28 7.06 -4.01 -14.29
CA THR A 28 6.10 -4.98 -14.84
C THR A 28 4.99 -4.24 -15.61
N GLN A 29 4.13 -4.95 -16.34
CA GLN A 29 3.05 -4.38 -17.14
C GLN A 29 1.67 -4.63 -16.52
N PRO A 30 0.74 -3.66 -16.62
CA PRO A 30 0.93 -2.31 -17.15
C PRO A 30 1.81 -1.44 -16.22
N CYS A 31 2.28 -0.26 -16.67
CA CYS A 31 3.08 0.64 -15.82
C CYS A 31 2.26 1.39 -14.76
N PHE A 32 0.96 1.54 -15.00
CA PHE A 32 0.00 2.10 -14.06
C PHE A 32 -1.37 1.43 -14.22
N ILE A 33 -2.17 1.49 -13.17
CA ILE A 33 -3.55 0.98 -13.12
C ILE A 33 -4.44 2.08 -12.55
N GLU A 34 -5.59 2.31 -13.19
CA GLU A 34 -6.62 3.22 -12.69
C GLU A 34 -7.74 2.45 -12.00
N GLY A 35 -8.27 2.99 -10.90
CA GLY A 35 -9.33 2.38 -10.10
C GLY A 35 -9.86 3.34 -9.06
N ASP A 36 -10.96 3.02 -8.37
CA ASP A 36 -11.44 3.79 -7.22
C ASP A 36 -10.85 3.18 -5.94
N PHE A 37 -9.60 3.50 -5.61
CA PHE A 37 -8.84 2.76 -4.59
C PHE A 37 -9.25 3.14 -3.16
N ASP A 38 -9.65 4.39 -2.92
CA ASP A 38 -10.11 4.83 -1.60
C ASP A 38 -11.63 4.71 -1.38
N GLY A 39 -12.39 4.44 -2.45
CA GLY A 39 -13.83 4.18 -2.40
C GLY A 39 -14.69 5.44 -2.41
N ASP A 40 -14.16 6.58 -2.88
CA ASP A 40 -14.89 7.84 -3.01
C ASP A 40 -15.75 7.92 -4.28
N GLY A 41 -15.67 6.92 -5.16
CA GLY A 41 -16.40 6.83 -6.42
C GLY A 41 -15.73 7.58 -7.59
N MET A 42 -14.59 8.21 -7.34
CA MET A 42 -13.76 8.88 -8.34
C MET A 42 -12.59 7.98 -8.74
N LYS A 43 -11.96 8.33 -9.86
CA LYS A 43 -10.86 7.56 -10.41
C LYS A 43 -9.53 8.02 -9.81
N ASP A 44 -8.83 7.09 -9.20
CA ASP A 44 -7.46 7.19 -8.71
C ASP A 44 -6.47 6.51 -9.69
N ARG A 45 -5.17 6.70 -9.43
CA ARG A 45 -4.09 6.07 -10.19
C ARG A 45 -3.09 5.39 -9.26
N ALA A 46 -2.77 4.13 -9.55
CA ALA A 46 -1.64 3.42 -8.98
C ALA A 46 -0.53 3.34 -10.03
N GLU A 47 0.69 3.75 -9.71
CA GLU A 47 1.84 3.77 -10.62
C GLU A 47 3.03 3.05 -10.00
N LEU A 48 3.76 2.28 -10.83
CA LEU A 48 4.99 1.62 -10.41
C LEU A 48 6.11 2.65 -10.21
N VAL A 49 6.76 2.60 -9.05
CA VAL A 49 7.82 3.54 -8.66
C VAL A 49 9.04 2.83 -8.07
N GLU A 50 10.16 3.54 -8.01
CA GLU A 50 11.38 3.13 -7.32
C GLU A 50 11.91 4.27 -6.44
N ALA A 51 12.46 3.89 -5.28
CA ALA A 51 13.36 4.72 -4.49
C ALA A 51 14.44 3.82 -3.86
N ASP A 52 15.69 4.29 -3.83
CA ASP A 52 16.84 3.57 -3.27
C ASP A 52 16.92 2.10 -3.71
N HIS A 53 16.74 1.86 -5.02
CA HIS A 53 16.73 0.54 -5.67
C HIS A 53 15.57 -0.40 -5.27
N LYS A 54 14.71 0.00 -4.34
CA LYS A 54 13.51 -0.74 -3.93
C LYS A 54 12.32 -0.36 -4.79
N LYS A 55 11.54 -1.35 -5.20
CA LYS A 55 10.33 -1.17 -6.01
C LYS A 55 9.11 -0.98 -5.14
N GLY A 56 8.16 -0.17 -5.61
CA GLY A 56 6.92 0.13 -4.91
C GLY A 56 5.82 0.59 -5.86
N ILE A 57 4.72 1.04 -5.26
CA ILE A 57 3.54 1.56 -5.93
C ILE A 57 3.16 2.89 -5.28
N GLU A 58 3.02 3.94 -6.07
CA GLU A 58 2.43 5.20 -5.66
C GLU A 58 0.95 5.23 -6.03
N PHE A 59 0.09 5.43 -5.05
CA PHE A 59 -1.33 5.75 -5.24
C PHE A 59 -1.49 7.26 -5.23
N THR A 60 -1.99 7.83 -6.32
CA THR A 60 -2.47 9.20 -6.41
C THR A 60 -3.99 9.16 -6.38
N LEU A 61 -4.57 9.64 -5.26
CA LEU A 61 -6.01 9.68 -5.07
C LEU A 61 -6.61 10.92 -5.75
N HIS A 62 -7.91 10.87 -6.07
CA HIS A 62 -8.61 12.00 -6.69
C HIS A 62 -8.48 13.30 -5.87
N SER A 63 -8.42 13.19 -4.54
CA SER A 63 -8.16 14.32 -3.62
C SER A 63 -6.79 15.01 -3.78
N GLY A 64 -5.89 14.46 -4.62
CA GLY A 64 -4.50 14.91 -4.77
C GLY A 64 -3.55 14.34 -3.72
N LYS A 65 -4.06 13.57 -2.76
CA LYS A 65 -3.24 12.87 -1.77
C LYS A 65 -2.48 11.74 -2.44
N THR A 66 -1.17 11.68 -2.21
CA THR A 66 -0.34 10.54 -2.63
C THR A 66 0.04 9.65 -1.46
N VAL A 67 0.09 8.34 -1.70
CA VAL A 67 0.55 7.34 -0.73
C VAL A 67 1.44 6.32 -1.44
N VAL A 68 2.65 6.12 -0.95
CA VAL A 68 3.58 5.12 -1.47
C VAL A 68 3.61 3.89 -0.57
N VAL A 69 3.54 2.72 -1.19
CA VAL A 69 3.71 1.42 -0.53
C VAL A 69 4.84 0.66 -1.23
N GLY A 70 5.66 -0.05 -0.46
CA GLY A 70 6.96 -0.52 -0.98
C GLY A 70 7.92 0.66 -1.15
N ALA A 71 8.93 0.50 -2.02
CA ALA A 71 10.00 1.48 -2.22
C ALA A 71 10.62 1.96 -0.89
N GLY A 72 10.85 1.03 0.04
CA GLY A 72 11.35 1.30 1.39
C GLY A 72 10.26 1.53 2.45
N ASN A 73 8.99 1.67 2.06
CA ASN A 73 7.87 1.84 2.98
C ASN A 73 7.14 0.51 3.22
N LYS A 74 7.02 0.13 4.49
CA LYS A 74 6.25 -1.06 4.88
C LYS A 74 4.74 -0.78 4.86
N ILE A 75 3.97 -1.69 4.28
CA ILE A 75 2.50 -1.69 4.31
C ILE A 75 1.97 -2.84 5.17
N GLY A 76 1.42 -2.54 6.35
CA GLY A 76 0.87 -3.57 7.22
C GLY A 76 1.85 -4.72 7.50
N LYS A 77 1.48 -5.94 7.11
CA LYS A 77 2.32 -7.15 7.16
C LYS A 77 3.10 -7.43 5.85
N GLY A 78 2.93 -6.58 4.84
CA GLY A 78 3.61 -6.68 3.56
C GLY A 78 5.09 -6.34 3.61
N ARG A 79 5.72 -6.44 2.44
CA ARG A 79 7.15 -6.17 2.21
C ARG A 79 7.39 -4.68 1.94
N GLU A 80 8.63 -4.25 2.12
CA GLU A 80 9.09 -2.88 1.80
C GLU A 80 9.67 -2.76 0.38
N ASP A 81 9.91 -3.88 -0.31
CA ASP A 81 10.40 -3.94 -1.68
C ASP A 81 9.51 -4.90 -2.47
N PHE A 82 9.01 -4.43 -3.61
CA PHE A 82 8.13 -5.16 -4.52
C PHE A 82 8.85 -5.75 -5.72
N LEU A 83 10.19 -5.83 -5.71
CA LEU A 83 10.97 -6.50 -6.76
C LEU A 83 10.55 -7.96 -7.02
N TRP A 84 9.94 -8.62 -6.02
CA TRP A 84 9.43 -9.99 -6.14
C TRP A 84 8.22 -10.11 -7.07
N MET A 85 7.46 -9.03 -7.26
CA MET A 85 6.20 -9.00 -8.00
C MET A 85 6.47 -8.97 -9.51
N ASP A 86 5.97 -9.97 -10.24
CA ASP A 86 5.97 -10.00 -11.70
C ASP A 86 4.61 -9.69 -12.31
N LYS A 87 3.54 -9.71 -11.50
CA LYS A 87 2.17 -9.49 -11.92
C LYS A 87 1.43 -8.57 -10.95
N TRP A 88 0.65 -7.65 -11.49
CA TRP A 88 -0.29 -6.85 -10.72
C TRP A 88 -1.54 -6.50 -11.52
N GLU A 89 -2.69 -6.52 -10.86
CA GLU A 89 -3.99 -6.37 -11.52
C GLU A 89 -4.98 -5.62 -10.64
N LEU A 90 -5.89 -4.89 -11.30
CA LEU A 90 -7.03 -4.26 -10.64
C LEU A 90 -7.99 -5.35 -10.13
N HIS A 91 -8.22 -5.35 -8.83
CA HIS A 91 -9.19 -6.21 -8.17
C HIS A 91 -10.37 -5.35 -7.73
N LYS A 92 -11.49 -5.44 -8.46
CA LYS A 92 -12.66 -4.59 -8.18
C LYS A 92 -13.20 -4.82 -6.77
N LYS A 93 -13.73 -3.77 -6.14
CA LYS A 93 -14.34 -3.81 -4.80
C LYS A 93 -15.30 -4.99 -4.61
N GLU A 94 -16.08 -5.28 -5.65
CA GLU A 94 -17.13 -6.31 -5.61
C GLU A 94 -16.58 -7.72 -5.85
N THR A 95 -15.31 -7.83 -6.25
CA THR A 95 -14.65 -9.10 -6.44
C THR A 95 -14.33 -9.71 -5.09
N LYS A 96 -14.94 -10.87 -4.82
CA LYS A 96 -14.76 -11.61 -3.58
C LYS A 96 -13.28 -11.95 -3.35
N ILE A 97 -12.74 -11.53 -2.21
CA ILE A 97 -11.41 -11.96 -1.75
C ILE A 97 -11.59 -13.26 -0.97
N GLU A 98 -10.99 -14.33 -1.49
CA GLU A 98 -11.10 -15.64 -0.86
C GLU A 98 -10.08 -15.84 0.26
N LYS A 99 -10.42 -16.75 1.17
CA LYS A 99 -9.50 -17.14 2.22
C LYS A 99 -8.57 -18.21 1.66
N PRO A 100 -7.24 -18.00 1.68
CA PRO A 100 -6.32 -18.92 1.00
C PRO A 100 -6.22 -20.29 1.69
N ASN A 101 -6.46 -20.34 3.00
CA ASN A 101 -6.58 -21.59 3.74
C ASN A 101 -7.36 -21.38 5.05
N LYS A 102 -7.75 -22.48 5.71
CA LYS A 102 -8.54 -22.43 6.96
C LYS A 102 -7.86 -21.64 8.08
N LYS A 103 -6.53 -21.57 8.12
CA LYS A 103 -5.74 -20.90 9.18
C LYS A 103 -5.47 -19.41 8.91
N ALA A 104 -5.67 -18.93 7.68
CA ALA A 104 -5.43 -17.54 7.33
C ALA A 104 -6.33 -16.58 8.13
N ALA A 105 -6.01 -15.28 8.09
CA ALA A 105 -6.91 -14.26 8.62
C ALA A 105 -8.24 -14.25 7.83
N LYS A 106 -9.28 -13.64 8.40
CA LYS A 106 -10.52 -13.39 7.65
C LYS A 106 -10.20 -12.46 6.47
N PRO A 107 -10.73 -12.71 5.26
CA PRO A 107 -10.58 -11.77 4.15
C PRO A 107 -11.05 -10.37 4.53
N PRO A 108 -10.35 -9.32 4.07
CA PRO A 108 -10.76 -7.94 4.33
C PRO A 108 -12.03 -7.60 3.55
N THR A 109 -12.64 -6.48 3.90
CA THR A 109 -13.71 -5.84 3.12
C THR A 109 -13.19 -4.48 2.67
N PRO A 110 -12.55 -4.39 1.50
CA PRO A 110 -12.06 -3.13 0.94
C PRO A 110 -13.16 -2.08 0.84
N LYS A 111 -12.80 -0.81 1.02
CA LYS A 111 -13.73 0.32 0.83
C LYS A 111 -13.83 0.76 -0.63
N GLY A 112 -12.74 0.59 -1.39
CA GLY A 112 -12.66 0.78 -2.83
C GLY A 112 -12.12 -0.46 -3.54
N ASP A 113 -11.76 -0.28 -4.80
CA ASP A 113 -10.94 -1.19 -5.59
C ASP A 113 -9.60 -1.48 -4.88
N SER A 114 -9.01 -2.61 -5.23
CA SER A 114 -7.78 -3.13 -4.64
C SER A 114 -6.79 -3.52 -5.73
N LEU A 115 -5.54 -3.77 -5.35
CA LEU A 115 -4.54 -4.35 -6.25
C LEU A 115 -4.22 -5.77 -5.82
N LEU A 116 -4.41 -6.72 -6.73
CA LEU A 116 -3.73 -8.00 -6.65
C LEU A 116 -2.27 -7.78 -7.03
N VAL A 117 -1.35 -8.18 -6.17
CA VAL A 117 0.09 -8.22 -6.44
C VAL A 117 0.56 -9.66 -6.31
N ALA A 118 1.30 -10.15 -7.30
CA ALA A 118 1.68 -11.55 -7.36
C ALA A 118 3.08 -11.76 -7.96
N GLN A 119 3.67 -12.88 -7.55
CA GLN A 119 4.72 -13.58 -8.25
C GLN A 119 4.13 -14.90 -8.71
N GLU A 120 4.17 -15.14 -10.01
CA GLU A 120 3.51 -16.28 -10.64
C GLU A 120 3.88 -17.59 -9.91
N TRP A 121 2.86 -18.39 -9.56
CA TRP A 121 2.98 -19.69 -8.89
C TRP A 121 3.66 -19.72 -7.52
N LYS A 122 4.00 -18.56 -6.93
CA LYS A 122 4.72 -18.51 -5.65
C LYS A 122 3.93 -17.78 -4.58
N SER A 123 3.65 -16.50 -4.78
CA SER A 123 3.01 -15.71 -3.73
C SER A 123 2.12 -14.65 -4.31
N SER A 124 1.06 -14.34 -3.57
CA SER A 124 0.11 -13.31 -3.96
C SER A 124 -0.48 -12.62 -2.75
N ALA A 125 -0.87 -11.36 -2.93
CA ALA A 125 -1.50 -10.57 -1.89
C ALA A 125 -2.44 -9.53 -2.49
N ILE A 126 -3.33 -9.03 -1.64
CA ILE A 126 -4.19 -7.89 -1.93
C ILE A 126 -3.68 -6.68 -1.16
N ILE A 127 -3.46 -5.59 -1.88
CA ILE A 127 -3.28 -4.24 -1.33
C ILE A 127 -4.63 -3.52 -1.42
N TYR A 128 -5.15 -3.05 -0.30
CA TYR A 128 -6.50 -2.48 -0.24
C TYR A 128 -6.60 -1.30 0.73
N TRP A 129 -7.56 -0.41 0.49
CA TRP A 129 -7.91 0.65 1.44
C TRP A 129 -8.85 0.16 2.53
N ASN A 130 -8.46 0.30 3.79
CA ASN A 130 -9.27 -0.11 4.95
C ASN A 130 -10.22 0.99 5.48
N GLY A 131 -10.29 2.14 4.80
CA GLY A 131 -11.02 3.33 5.24
C GLY A 131 -10.15 4.40 5.91
N LYS A 132 -8.87 4.10 6.21
CA LYS A 132 -7.92 5.04 6.83
C LYS A 132 -6.54 5.04 6.17
N LYS A 133 -6.08 3.87 5.74
CA LYS A 133 -4.78 3.67 5.07
C LYS A 133 -4.84 2.45 4.15
N PHE A 134 -3.87 2.35 3.25
CA PHE A 134 -3.60 1.11 2.54
C PHE A 134 -3.08 0.04 3.49
N ASP A 135 -3.55 -1.19 3.32
CA ASP A 135 -3.17 -2.35 4.12
C ASP A 135 -2.95 -3.58 3.23
N TRP A 136 -2.39 -4.63 3.82
CA TRP A 136 -1.94 -5.83 3.15
C TRP A 136 -2.72 -7.06 3.61
N TYR A 137 -3.18 -7.87 2.66
CA TYR A 137 -3.74 -9.19 2.93
C TYR A 137 -3.04 -10.26 2.10
N GLN A 138 -2.33 -11.16 2.77
CA GLN A 138 -1.65 -12.28 2.11
C GLN A 138 -2.68 -13.30 1.61
N LEU A 139 -2.60 -13.66 0.34
CA LEU A 139 -3.32 -14.78 -0.26
C LEU A 139 -2.44 -16.02 -0.17
N GLU A 140 -1.43 -16.17 -1.01
CA GLU A 140 -0.65 -17.42 -1.03
C GLU A 140 0.84 -17.19 -0.78
N ASN A 141 1.52 -18.22 -0.28
CA ASN A 141 2.97 -18.30 -0.03
C ASN A 141 3.51 -19.59 -0.65
#